data_AF-A0A5B0Q8H6-F1
#
_entry.id   AF-A0A5B0Q8H6-F1
#
_cell.length_a   1.000
_cell.length_b   1.000
_cell.length_c   1.000
_cell.angle_alpha   90.00
_cell.angle_beta   90.00
_cell.angle_gamma   90.00
#
_symmetry.space_group_name_H-M   'P 1'
#
loop_
_entity.id
_entity.type
_entity.pdbx_description
1 polymer ?
#
loop_
_entity_poly.entity_id
_entity_poly.type
_entity_poly.pdbx_seq_one_letter_code
_entity_poly.pdbx_strand_id
1 'polypeptide(L)'
;MELLQHIFTDLVILHKRWPRSPGPPPTTTLRLVCRQWANWLYEKELYRTLYFTTRTKTLAFIGHIRQRSKLQLPRAKCAHLYAYLTYHESWHGLPEDEHEYRITSEMLESLVDLFSDTIVTLSLNFDEYVSLSNRTVAAIGRMENLLNLRLENELWHLPDERVTPFPRVTECFNSLLVTTQQLRSLRLGMPFSLPLGYGPAAGSQYPPITHLHLRLGAVKITDITTLSALLKHSLRVVTLCDLRVLEGFEPQLLLPFYENIRETIEGIGVSSPIALEPILI
;
A
#
# COMPACT_ATOMS: atom_id res chain seq x y z
N MET A 1 13.94 29.03 3.65
CA MET A 1 15.16 28.22 3.46
C MET A 1 15.14 26.99 4.36
N GLU A 2 14.84 27.11 5.66
CA GLU A 2 14.78 25.98 6.62
C GLU A 2 13.75 24.89 6.27
N LEU A 3 12.57 25.28 5.78
CA LEU A 3 11.49 24.36 5.40
C LEU A 3 11.88 23.47 4.21
N LEU A 4 12.56 24.06 3.21
CA LEU A 4 13.13 23.30 2.09
C LEU A 4 14.26 22.41 2.60
N GLN A 5 15.13 22.90 3.47
CA GLN A 5 16.22 22.11 4.02
C GLN A 5 15.70 20.88 4.79
N HIS A 6 14.62 21.02 5.57
CA HIS A 6 13.97 19.89 6.23
C HIS A 6 13.29 18.92 5.24
N ILE A 7 12.56 19.43 4.24
CA ILE A 7 11.91 18.61 3.20
C ILE A 7 12.96 17.82 2.38
N PHE A 8 14.09 18.44 2.04
CA PHE A 8 15.14 17.82 1.23
C PHE A 8 16.05 16.88 2.03
N THR A 9 16.26 17.13 3.33
CA THR A 9 17.08 16.23 4.17
C THR A 9 16.41 14.86 4.29
N ASP A 10 15.08 14.79 4.37
CA ASP A 10 14.35 13.53 4.53
C ASP A 10 14.04 12.81 3.19
N LEU A 11 13.82 13.55 2.09
CA LEU A 11 13.65 12.95 0.75
C LEU A 11 14.84 12.10 0.31
N VAL A 12 16.05 12.44 0.77
CA VAL A 12 17.27 11.68 0.49
C VAL A 12 17.39 10.42 1.36
N ILE A 13 16.80 10.40 2.56
CA ILE A 13 16.79 9.22 3.45
C ILE A 13 16.02 8.06 2.79
N LEU A 14 14.95 8.36 2.05
CA LEU A 14 14.10 7.38 1.36
C LEU A 14 14.80 6.56 0.27
N HIS A 15 15.96 7.03 -0.24
CA HIS A 15 16.72 6.29 -1.25
C HIS A 15 17.56 5.15 -0.66
N LYS A 16 17.67 5.03 0.66
CA LYS A 16 18.38 3.93 1.33
C LYS A 16 17.39 3.09 2.13
N ARG A 17 17.36 1.79 1.79
CA ARG A 17 16.78 0.64 2.51
C ARG A 17 16.01 0.98 3.80
N TRP A 18 14.77 0.48 3.85
CA TRP A 18 14.01 0.16 5.06
C TRP A 18 14.89 0.11 6.33
N PRO A 19 14.80 1.07 7.27
CA PRO A 19 15.50 0.94 8.52
C PRO A 19 14.74 -0.09 9.36
N ARG A 20 15.32 -1.27 9.54
CA ARG A 20 14.89 -2.25 10.55
C ARG A 20 15.32 -1.83 11.98
N SER A 21 15.69 -0.58 12.21
CA SER A 21 16.20 -0.12 13.52
C SER A 21 16.15 1.41 13.63
N PRO A 22 15.85 1.98 14.82
CA PRO A 22 15.88 3.42 15.08
C PRO A 22 17.33 3.89 15.22
N GLY A 23 18.04 3.98 14.11
CA GLY A 23 19.33 4.68 14.04
C GLY A 23 19.13 6.12 13.56
N PRO A 24 19.98 7.08 13.97
CA PRO A 24 19.94 8.44 13.43
C PRO A 24 20.17 8.37 11.90
N PRO A 25 19.39 9.11 11.10
CA PRO A 25 19.52 9.06 9.67
C PRO A 25 20.88 9.60 9.22
N PRO A 26 21.57 8.95 8.27
CA PRO A 26 22.77 9.50 7.68
C PRO A 26 22.38 10.75 6.88
N THR A 27 22.81 11.91 7.36
CA THR A 27 22.69 13.20 6.68
C THR A 27 23.60 13.23 5.45
N THR A 28 23.09 12.81 4.29
CA THR A 28 23.75 13.04 3.01
C THR A 28 23.42 14.45 2.51
N THR A 29 24.39 15.35 2.58
CA THR A 29 24.34 16.69 1.99
C THR A 29 24.47 16.60 0.47
N LEU A 30 23.42 16.98 -0.25
CA LEU A 30 23.48 17.15 -1.71
C LEU A 30 24.33 18.39 -2.04
N ARG A 31 25.34 18.21 -2.92
CA ARG A 31 26.17 19.29 -3.45
C ARG A 31 25.61 19.76 -4.79
N LEU A 32 25.58 21.07 -5.03
CA LEU A 32 25.11 21.66 -6.28
C LEU A 32 25.93 21.14 -7.48
N VAL A 33 25.29 20.35 -8.34
CA VAL A 33 25.77 19.99 -9.68
C VAL A 33 25.05 20.85 -10.73
N CYS A 34 25.64 20.97 -11.92
CA CYS A 34 25.18 21.88 -12.97
C CYS A 34 23.68 21.72 -13.31
N ARG A 35 23.06 22.77 -13.86
CA ARG A 35 21.60 22.86 -14.08
C ARG A 35 20.97 21.64 -14.79
N GLN A 36 21.71 20.99 -15.70
CA GLN A 36 21.23 19.79 -16.39
C GLN A 36 21.03 18.60 -15.43
N TRP A 37 21.97 18.38 -14.52
CA TRP A 37 21.86 17.32 -13.50
C TRP A 37 20.82 17.68 -12.44
N ALA A 38 20.70 18.96 -12.09
CA ALA A 38 19.65 19.42 -11.17
C ALA A 38 18.25 19.14 -11.72
N ASN A 39 17.98 19.45 -12.99
CA ASN A 39 16.70 19.14 -13.63
C ASN A 39 16.46 17.63 -13.72
N TRP A 40 17.48 16.86 -14.11
CA TRP A 40 17.38 15.41 -14.17
C TRP A 40 17.08 14.78 -12.80
N LEU A 41 17.82 15.16 -11.75
CA LEU A 41 17.58 14.71 -10.37
C LEU A 41 16.18 15.11 -9.89
N TYR A 42 15.74 16.32 -10.20
CA TYR A 42 14.44 16.83 -9.80
C TYR A 42 13.29 16.03 -10.44
N GLU A 43 13.39 15.73 -11.73
CA GLU A 43 12.37 14.98 -12.47
C GLU A 43 12.37 13.48 -12.16
N LYS A 44 13.56 12.90 -11.94
CA LYS A 44 13.73 11.44 -11.90
C LYS A 44 13.85 10.88 -10.50
N GLU A 45 14.37 11.64 -9.54
CA GLU A 45 14.73 11.06 -8.24
C GLU A 45 14.07 11.78 -7.07
N LEU A 46 13.99 13.11 -7.11
CA LEU A 46 13.66 13.90 -5.94
C LEU A 46 12.28 13.61 -5.34
N TYR A 47 11.25 13.43 -6.16
CA TYR A 47 9.89 13.15 -5.67
C TYR A 47 9.40 11.77 -6.09
N ARG A 48 10.27 10.95 -6.68
CA ARG A 48 9.88 9.67 -7.26
C ARG A 48 9.27 8.72 -6.24
N THR A 49 9.75 8.79 -4.99
CA THR A 49 9.18 8.07 -3.86
C THR A 49 8.86 9.05 -2.75
N LEU A 50 7.59 9.14 -2.37
CA LEU A 50 7.11 9.99 -1.28
C LEU A 50 6.59 9.14 -0.13
N TYR A 51 7.02 9.51 1.06
CA TYR A 51 6.56 8.98 2.33
C TYR A 51 6.55 10.13 3.33
N PHE A 52 5.49 10.20 4.13
CA PHE A 52 5.34 11.24 5.12
C PHE A 52 5.14 10.63 6.50
N THR A 53 5.97 11.06 7.45
CA THR A 53 5.92 10.62 8.85
C THR A 53 4.98 11.47 9.69
N THR A 54 4.61 12.67 9.24
CA THR A 54 3.77 13.60 10.02
C THR A 54 2.78 14.39 9.19
N ARG A 55 1.67 14.77 9.83
CA ARG A 55 0.62 15.64 9.33
C ARG A 55 1.18 17.00 8.93
N THR A 56 1.96 17.61 9.82
CA THR A 56 2.56 18.94 9.62
C THR A 56 3.44 18.98 8.37
N LYS A 57 4.33 17.98 8.22
CA LYS A 57 5.20 17.88 7.04
C LYS A 57 4.40 17.66 5.76
N THR A 58 3.37 16.82 5.82
CA THR A 58 2.51 16.55 4.66
C THR A 58 1.76 17.80 4.20
N LEU A 59 1.13 18.55 5.12
CA LEU A 59 0.42 19.79 4.78
C LEU A 59 1.37 20.85 4.24
N ALA A 60 2.54 21.02 4.87
CA ALA A 60 3.55 21.95 4.39
C ALA A 60 4.05 21.57 2.98
N PHE A 61 4.24 20.27 2.71
CA PHE A 61 4.60 19.78 1.39
C PHE A 61 3.50 20.03 0.35
N ILE A 62 2.24 19.70 0.66
CA ILE A 62 1.09 19.97 -0.22
C ILE A 62 1.02 21.47 -0.54
N GLY A 63 1.15 22.33 0.48
CA GLY A 63 1.19 23.78 0.31
C GLY A 63 2.33 24.22 -0.60
N HIS A 64 3.54 23.73 -0.36
CA HIS A 64 4.72 24.03 -1.17
C HIS A 64 4.53 23.64 -2.64
N ILE A 65 4.06 22.42 -2.92
CA ILE A 65 3.86 21.94 -4.30
C ILE A 65 2.74 22.71 -5.02
N ARG A 66 1.70 23.16 -4.29
CA ARG A 66 0.61 23.97 -4.85
C ARG A 66 1.04 25.41 -5.15
N GLN A 67 1.86 26.01 -4.28
CA GLN A 67 2.27 27.41 -4.39
C GLN A 67 3.51 27.63 -5.27
N ARG A 68 4.26 26.58 -5.59
CA ARG A 68 5.47 26.73 -6.42
C ARG A 68 5.14 27.24 -7.82
N SER A 69 6.02 28.09 -8.35
CA SER A 69 5.91 28.57 -9.74
C SER A 69 6.21 27.44 -10.72
N LYS A 70 5.24 27.14 -11.59
CA LYS A 70 5.41 26.17 -12.71
C LYS A 70 6.40 26.64 -13.78
N LEU A 71 6.80 27.92 -13.74
CA LEU A 71 7.65 28.54 -14.77
C LEU A 71 9.15 28.31 -14.54
N GLN A 72 9.57 27.98 -13.31
CA GLN A 72 11.00 27.92 -12.95
C GLN A 72 11.49 26.51 -12.60
N LEU A 73 10.60 25.58 -12.28
CA LEU A 73 10.95 24.23 -11.88
C LEU A 73 10.15 23.20 -12.69
N PRO A 74 10.76 22.08 -13.09
CA PRO A 74 10.03 20.97 -13.70
C PRO A 74 8.86 20.52 -12.83
N ARG A 75 7.86 19.87 -13.44
CA ARG A 75 6.75 19.29 -12.68
C ARG A 75 7.27 18.12 -11.84
N ALA A 76 7.02 18.17 -10.53
CA ALA A 76 7.28 17.03 -9.64
C ALA A 76 6.45 15.82 -10.07
N LYS A 77 7.08 14.64 -10.06
CA LYS A 77 6.46 13.36 -10.40
C LYS A 77 6.68 12.39 -9.25
N CYS A 78 5.63 11.70 -8.83
CA CYS A 78 5.69 10.69 -7.78
C CYS A 78 5.29 9.35 -8.36
N ALA A 79 6.22 8.39 -8.42
CA ALA A 79 5.93 7.04 -8.89
C ALA A 79 5.45 6.13 -7.75
N HIS A 80 5.93 6.37 -6.53
CA HIS A 80 5.61 5.54 -5.36
C HIS A 80 5.16 6.44 -4.20
N LEU A 81 3.89 6.33 -3.83
CA LEU A 81 3.34 7.03 -2.67
C LEU A 81 3.08 6.04 -1.53
N TYR A 82 3.63 6.35 -0.36
CA TYR A 82 3.43 5.61 0.87
C TYR A 82 2.68 6.50 1.88
N ALA A 83 1.54 6.03 2.37
CA ALA A 83 0.72 6.77 3.33
C ALA A 83 0.38 5.88 4.52
N TYR A 84 0.57 6.42 5.73
CA TYR A 84 0.15 5.80 6.98
C TYR A 84 -1.15 6.46 7.45
N LEU A 85 -2.25 5.74 7.32
CA LEU A 85 -3.62 6.20 7.54
C LEU A 85 -4.15 5.75 8.91
N THR A 86 -4.96 6.60 9.52
CA THR A 86 -5.57 6.37 10.85
C THR A 86 -7.03 6.80 10.89
N TYR A 87 -7.88 6.13 11.66
CA TYR A 87 -9.35 6.31 11.63
C TYR A 87 -9.88 7.26 12.71
N HIS A 88 -10.61 8.31 12.31
CA HIS A 88 -10.99 9.49 13.12
C HIS A 88 -11.95 9.26 14.34
N GLU A 89 -12.61 8.10 14.53
CA GLU A 89 -13.54 7.94 15.67
C GLU A 89 -12.91 7.34 16.95
N SER A 90 -11.74 6.71 16.90
CA SER A 90 -11.04 6.21 18.11
C SER A 90 -10.38 7.31 18.96
N TRP A 91 -10.71 8.59 18.72
CA TRP A 91 -9.92 9.74 19.17
C TRP A 91 -10.55 10.59 20.26
N HIS A 92 -11.68 10.18 20.82
CA HIS A 92 -12.19 10.81 22.02
C HIS A 92 -11.31 10.41 23.23
N GLY A 93 -10.09 10.96 23.33
CA GLY A 93 -9.25 10.83 24.53
C GLY A 93 -7.72 10.83 24.38
N LEU A 94 -7.13 10.86 23.18
CA LEU A 94 -5.66 10.85 23.02
C LEU A 94 -5.05 12.27 23.11
N PRO A 95 -3.80 12.41 23.62
CA PRO A 95 -3.09 13.69 23.65
C PRO A 95 -2.89 14.28 22.24
N GLU A 96 -2.94 15.61 22.12
CA GLU A 96 -2.79 16.31 20.84
C GLU A 96 -1.51 15.94 20.07
N ASP A 97 -0.46 15.58 20.79
CA ASP A 97 0.87 15.22 20.27
C ASP A 97 0.84 13.93 19.43
N GLU A 98 -0.09 13.00 19.71
CA GLU A 98 -0.22 11.75 18.93
C GLU A 98 -0.89 11.96 17.58
N HIS A 99 -1.59 13.08 17.37
CA HIS A 99 -2.16 13.43 16.07
C HIS A 99 -1.10 13.86 15.04
N GLU A 100 0.12 14.16 15.46
CA GLU A 100 1.15 14.67 14.55
C GLU A 100 1.62 13.62 13.56
N TYR A 101 1.64 12.33 13.89
CA TYR A 101 2.26 11.29 13.05
C TYR A 101 1.37 10.71 11.95
N ARG A 102 0.15 11.23 11.80
CA ARG A 102 -0.93 10.46 11.17
C ARG A 102 -1.57 11.19 9.98
N ILE A 103 -1.73 10.50 8.86
CA ILE A 103 -2.26 11.07 7.60
C ILE A 103 -3.78 10.84 7.54
N THR A 104 -4.55 11.90 7.31
CA THR A 104 -6.01 11.81 7.14
C THR A 104 -6.38 11.45 5.69
N SER A 105 -7.60 10.96 5.47
CA SER A 105 -8.13 10.68 4.14
C SER A 105 -8.10 11.92 3.21
N GLU A 106 -8.38 13.10 3.75
CA GLU A 106 -8.36 14.37 2.99
C GLU A 106 -6.96 14.74 2.51
N MET A 107 -5.94 14.42 3.31
CA MET A 107 -4.54 14.64 2.96
C MET A 107 -4.10 13.64 1.90
N LEU A 108 -4.50 12.38 2.02
CA LEU A 108 -4.29 11.38 0.97
C LEU A 108 -4.95 11.81 -0.35
N GLU A 109 -6.20 12.27 -0.31
CA GLU A 109 -6.90 12.80 -1.49
C GLU A 109 -6.12 13.96 -2.12
N SER A 110 -5.64 14.90 -1.30
CA SER A 110 -4.83 16.02 -1.79
C SER A 110 -3.51 15.56 -2.43
N LEU A 111 -2.85 14.53 -1.88
CA LEU A 111 -1.62 13.97 -2.45
C LEU A 111 -1.90 13.22 -3.76
N VAL A 112 -2.96 12.41 -3.79
CA VAL A 112 -3.41 11.71 -4.99
C VAL A 112 -3.75 12.71 -6.09
N ASP A 113 -4.49 13.77 -5.79
CA ASP A 113 -4.84 14.81 -6.78
C ASP A 113 -3.61 15.54 -7.34
N LEU A 114 -2.53 15.66 -6.56
CA LEU A 114 -1.28 16.31 -7.04
C LEU A 114 -0.49 15.44 -8.03
N PHE A 115 -0.59 14.11 -7.92
CA PHE A 115 0.30 13.16 -8.60
C PHE A 115 -0.43 12.02 -9.33
N SER A 116 -1.74 12.12 -9.52
CA SER A 116 -2.61 11.04 -10.03
C SER A 116 -2.16 10.45 -11.37
N ASP A 117 -1.55 11.26 -12.23
CA ASP A 117 -1.01 10.87 -13.54
C ASP A 117 0.41 10.27 -13.46
N THR A 118 1.06 10.28 -12.30
CA THR A 118 2.43 9.78 -12.14
C THR A 118 2.56 8.62 -11.18
N ILE A 119 1.59 8.44 -10.27
CA ILE A 119 1.63 7.36 -9.27
C ILE A 119 1.47 6.01 -9.97
N VAL A 120 2.46 5.14 -9.79
CA VAL A 120 2.50 3.76 -10.29
C VAL A 120 2.31 2.75 -9.16
N THR A 121 2.73 3.12 -7.95
CA THR A 121 2.55 2.31 -6.74
C THR A 121 1.94 3.15 -5.63
N LEU A 122 0.82 2.69 -5.08
CA LEU A 122 0.23 3.24 -3.88
C LEU A 122 0.35 2.21 -2.76
N SER A 123 0.96 2.60 -1.64
CA SER A 123 1.04 1.79 -0.43
C SER A 123 0.29 2.49 0.69
N LEU A 124 -0.79 1.89 1.12
CA LEU A 124 -1.60 2.34 2.25
C LEU A 124 -1.33 1.42 3.42
N ASN A 125 -0.85 2.01 4.49
CA ASN A 125 -0.66 1.33 5.76
C ASN A 125 -1.70 1.85 6.74
N PHE A 126 -2.38 0.97 7.45
CA PHE A 126 -3.43 1.32 8.39
C PHE A 126 -2.98 1.00 9.81
N ASP A 127 -3.09 1.98 10.70
CA ASP A 127 -2.82 1.80 12.13
C ASP A 127 -3.89 0.90 12.75
N GLU A 128 -5.16 1.26 12.57
CA GLU A 128 -6.32 0.55 13.13
C GLU A 128 -7.43 0.35 12.07
N TYR A 129 -8.68 0.17 12.54
CA TYR A 129 -9.94 0.05 11.79
C TYR A 129 -10.18 1.19 10.78
N VAL A 130 -9.57 1.19 9.59
CA VAL A 130 -9.80 2.27 8.61
C VAL A 130 -10.57 1.78 7.41
N SER A 131 -11.71 2.43 7.16
CA SER A 131 -12.41 2.41 5.87
C SER A 131 -12.02 3.65 5.07
N LEU A 132 -11.73 3.47 3.78
CA LEU A 132 -11.55 4.59 2.86
C LEU A 132 -12.93 5.16 2.50
N SER A 133 -13.08 6.48 2.52
CA SER A 133 -14.31 7.11 2.06
C SER A 133 -14.55 6.82 0.56
N ASN A 134 -15.80 6.82 0.11
CA ASN A 134 -16.13 6.69 -1.31
C ASN A 134 -15.41 7.73 -2.18
N ARG A 135 -15.19 8.93 -1.64
CA ARG A 135 -14.44 10.00 -2.31
C ARG A 135 -12.97 9.62 -2.50
N THR A 136 -12.34 9.08 -1.46
CA THR A 136 -10.94 8.60 -1.50
C THR A 136 -10.79 7.43 -2.47
N VAL A 137 -11.72 6.46 -2.43
CA VAL A 137 -11.76 5.33 -3.38
C VAL A 137 -11.89 5.83 -4.82
N ALA A 138 -12.82 6.76 -5.08
CA ALA A 138 -12.98 7.36 -6.41
C ALA A 138 -11.74 8.13 -6.85
N ALA A 139 -11.03 8.82 -5.94
CA ALA A 139 -9.77 9.50 -6.26
C ALA A 139 -8.69 8.51 -6.67
N ILE A 140 -8.57 7.38 -5.96
CA ILE A 140 -7.63 6.32 -6.30
C ILE A 140 -7.99 5.67 -7.64
N GLY A 141 -9.28 5.42 -7.90
CA GLY A 141 -9.76 4.85 -9.16
C GLY A 141 -9.42 5.68 -10.40
N ARG A 142 -9.34 7.02 -10.27
CA ARG A 142 -8.96 7.93 -11.37
C ARG A 142 -7.47 7.88 -11.75
N MET A 143 -6.61 7.17 -11.00
CA MET A 143 -5.17 7.13 -11.27
C MET A 143 -4.84 6.14 -12.40
N GLU A 144 -4.86 6.59 -13.64
CA GLU A 144 -4.68 5.75 -14.85
C GLU A 144 -3.38 4.92 -14.84
N ASN A 145 -2.32 5.42 -14.20
CA ASN A 145 -1.01 4.77 -14.16
C ASN A 145 -0.79 3.87 -12.93
N LEU A 146 -1.78 3.73 -12.05
CA LEU A 146 -1.66 2.92 -10.84
C LEU A 146 -1.62 1.42 -11.18
N LEU A 147 -0.43 0.81 -11.17
CA LEU A 147 -0.26 -0.61 -11.48
C LEU A 147 -0.16 -1.49 -10.23
N ASN A 148 0.28 -0.90 -9.10
CA ASN A 148 0.60 -1.64 -7.89
C ASN A 148 -0.14 -1.03 -6.70
N LEU A 149 -0.90 -1.85 -5.99
CA LEU A 149 -1.57 -1.47 -4.76
C LEU A 149 -1.07 -2.34 -3.61
N ARG A 150 -0.70 -1.70 -2.50
CA ARG A 150 -0.33 -2.37 -1.26
C ARG A 150 -1.24 -1.89 -0.14
N LEU A 151 -1.88 -2.83 0.53
CA LEU A 151 -2.74 -2.61 1.67
C LEU A 151 -2.14 -3.38 2.84
N GLU A 152 -1.59 -2.65 3.81
CA GLU A 152 -0.83 -3.19 4.93
C GLU A 152 -1.39 -2.66 6.24
N ASN A 153 -1.10 -3.34 7.34
CA ASN A 153 -1.32 -2.80 8.67
C ASN A 153 -0.20 -3.32 9.59
N GLU A 154 0.37 -2.43 10.41
CA GLU A 154 1.56 -2.76 11.22
C GLU A 154 1.21 -3.43 12.55
N LEU A 155 -0.04 -3.31 13.03
CA LEU A 155 -0.46 -3.82 14.34
C LEU A 155 -0.85 -5.31 14.35
N TRP A 156 -0.86 -6.00 13.20
CA TRP A 156 -1.18 -7.45 13.12
C TRP A 156 -0.21 -8.37 13.88
N HIS A 157 0.89 -7.85 14.40
CA HIS A 157 1.87 -8.60 15.18
C HIS A 157 1.58 -8.69 16.67
N LEU A 158 0.60 -7.96 17.18
CA LEU A 158 0.32 -7.96 18.60
C LEU A 158 -0.65 -9.10 18.93
N PRO A 159 -0.22 -10.11 19.71
CA PRO A 159 -1.05 -11.21 20.15
C PRO A 159 -1.94 -10.68 21.29
N ASP A 160 -2.98 -9.92 20.97
CA ASP A 160 -3.97 -9.51 21.96
C ASP A 160 -5.30 -10.17 21.64
N GLU A 161 -5.75 -11.05 22.55
CA GLU A 161 -7.02 -11.79 22.52
C GLU A 161 -8.26 -10.89 22.54
N ARG A 162 -8.07 -9.56 22.60
CA ARG A 162 -9.14 -8.54 22.60
C ARG A 162 -9.60 -8.13 21.21
N VAL A 163 -9.00 -8.71 20.17
CA VAL A 163 -9.28 -8.35 18.79
C VAL A 163 -10.59 -9.01 18.32
N THR A 164 -11.69 -8.29 18.53
CA THR A 164 -13.03 -8.63 18.04
C THR A 164 -13.06 -8.97 16.53
N PRO A 165 -13.99 -9.82 16.06
CA PRO A 165 -14.07 -10.25 14.67
C PRO A 165 -14.47 -9.08 13.76
N PHE A 166 -13.53 -8.58 12.95
CA PHE A 166 -13.63 -7.33 12.20
C PHE A 166 -14.59 -7.37 10.99
N PRO A 167 -15.70 -6.62 10.99
CA PRO A 167 -16.65 -6.60 9.87
C PRO A 167 -16.39 -5.47 8.85
N ARG A 168 -15.70 -4.38 9.23
CA ARG A 168 -15.75 -3.09 8.48
C ARG A 168 -14.59 -2.79 7.51
N VAL A 169 -13.50 -3.57 7.53
CA VAL A 169 -12.37 -3.44 6.58
C VAL A 169 -12.77 -3.87 5.15
N THR A 170 -13.87 -4.60 5.05
CA THR A 170 -14.39 -5.33 3.89
C THR A 170 -14.95 -4.47 2.76
N GLU A 171 -15.61 -3.35 3.06
CA GLU A 171 -16.43 -2.64 2.08
C GLU A 171 -15.59 -1.79 1.11
N CYS A 172 -14.55 -1.13 1.61
CA CYS A 172 -13.69 -0.31 0.77
C CYS A 172 -12.76 -1.14 -0.10
N PHE A 173 -12.33 -2.33 0.33
CA PHE A 173 -11.47 -3.23 -0.46
C PHE A 173 -12.08 -3.56 -1.82
N ASN A 174 -13.34 -3.98 -1.83
CA ASN A 174 -14.06 -4.35 -3.05
C ASN A 174 -14.23 -3.13 -3.96
N SER A 175 -14.73 -2.03 -3.40
CA SER A 175 -14.92 -0.78 -4.14
C SER A 175 -13.61 -0.26 -4.74
N LEU A 176 -12.51 -0.41 -4.01
CA LEU A 176 -11.17 -0.04 -4.47
C LEU A 176 -10.75 -0.88 -5.67
N LEU A 177 -10.78 -2.21 -5.56
CA LEU A 177 -10.38 -3.08 -6.68
C LEU A 177 -11.22 -2.82 -7.94
N VAL A 178 -12.53 -2.67 -7.80
CA VAL A 178 -13.45 -2.42 -8.92
C VAL A 178 -13.16 -1.09 -9.61
N THR A 179 -12.83 -0.06 -8.84
CA THR A 179 -12.54 1.26 -9.40
C THR A 179 -11.13 1.36 -9.99
N THR A 180 -10.24 0.41 -9.70
CA THR A 180 -8.86 0.37 -10.18
C THR A 180 -8.61 -0.79 -11.16
N GLN A 181 -9.27 -0.77 -12.32
CA GLN A 181 -9.19 -1.84 -13.35
C GLN A 181 -7.80 -2.00 -14.01
N GLN A 182 -6.95 -1.00 -13.88
CA GLN A 182 -5.59 -0.94 -14.39
C GLN A 182 -4.58 -1.73 -13.54
N LEU A 183 -4.93 -2.17 -12.33
CA LEU A 183 -4.00 -2.86 -11.44
C LEU A 183 -3.45 -4.14 -12.08
N ARG A 184 -2.18 -4.42 -11.76
CA ARG A 184 -1.46 -5.64 -12.14
C ARG A 184 -0.88 -6.36 -10.93
N SER A 185 -0.52 -5.63 -9.89
CA SER A 185 0.00 -6.17 -8.65
C SER A 185 -0.82 -5.73 -7.45
N LEU A 186 -1.16 -6.70 -6.59
CA LEU A 186 -1.85 -6.49 -5.33
C LEU A 186 -1.04 -7.12 -4.20
N ARG A 187 -0.81 -6.36 -3.13
CA ARG A 187 -0.19 -6.85 -1.90
C ARG A 187 -1.13 -6.63 -0.72
N LEU A 188 -1.38 -7.70 0.02
CA LEU A 188 -2.30 -7.76 1.14
C LEU A 188 -1.57 -8.20 2.40
N GLY A 189 -1.49 -7.28 3.36
CA GLY A 189 -0.95 -7.45 4.70
C GLY A 189 -1.95 -7.08 5.79
N MET A 190 -3.23 -7.20 5.49
CA MET A 190 -4.35 -6.91 6.36
C MET A 190 -5.54 -7.80 5.96
N PRO A 191 -6.51 -8.07 6.85
CA PRO A 191 -7.68 -8.83 6.51
C PRO A 191 -8.55 -8.08 5.52
N PHE A 192 -9.28 -8.86 4.76
CA PHE A 192 -10.31 -8.42 3.85
C PHE A 192 -11.43 -9.46 3.92
N SER A 193 -12.61 -9.10 3.45
CA SER A 193 -13.64 -10.10 3.15
C SER A 193 -14.20 -9.86 1.75
N LEU A 194 -14.68 -10.92 1.16
CA LEU A 194 -15.28 -10.90 -0.17
C LEU A 194 -16.80 -11.06 0.02
N PRO A 195 -17.64 -10.18 -0.57
CA PRO A 195 -19.07 -10.31 -0.41
C PRO A 195 -19.56 -11.62 -1.03
N LEU A 196 -20.50 -12.27 -0.36
CA LEU A 196 -21.23 -13.43 -0.88
C LEU A 196 -21.92 -13.01 -2.19
N GLY A 197 -21.61 -13.69 -3.29
CA GLY A 197 -22.19 -13.41 -4.61
C GLY A 197 -21.34 -12.52 -5.53
N TYR A 198 -20.10 -12.19 -5.17
CA TYR A 198 -19.17 -11.55 -6.11
C TYR A 198 -18.64 -12.53 -7.16
N GLY A 199 -18.55 -12.08 -8.41
CA GLY A 199 -18.05 -12.89 -9.52
C GLY A 199 -18.60 -12.42 -10.87
N PRO A 200 -18.22 -13.08 -11.97
CA PRO A 200 -18.64 -12.72 -13.33
C PRO A 200 -20.16 -12.62 -13.47
N ALA A 201 -20.91 -13.43 -12.71
CA ALA A 201 -22.37 -13.45 -12.69
C ALA A 201 -23.02 -12.20 -12.08
N ALA A 202 -22.31 -11.45 -11.23
CA ALA A 202 -22.77 -10.21 -10.61
C ALA A 202 -22.39 -8.94 -11.41
N GLY A 203 -21.78 -9.10 -12.59
CA GLY A 203 -21.44 -7.99 -13.49
C GLY A 203 -20.28 -7.10 -13.05
N SER A 204 -19.69 -7.35 -11.88
CA SER A 204 -18.51 -6.65 -11.38
C SER A 204 -17.30 -7.58 -11.39
N GLN A 205 -16.23 -7.19 -12.09
CA GLN A 205 -15.01 -7.98 -12.22
C GLN A 205 -13.84 -7.26 -11.57
N TYR A 206 -12.98 -8.01 -10.89
CA TYR A 206 -11.70 -7.50 -10.42
C TYR A 206 -10.75 -7.24 -11.59
N PRO A 207 -9.81 -6.30 -11.43
CA PRO A 207 -8.74 -6.09 -12.39
C PRO A 207 -8.00 -7.41 -12.65
N PRO A 208 -7.41 -7.59 -13.85
CA PRO A 208 -6.61 -8.75 -14.17
C PRO A 208 -5.26 -8.70 -13.42
N ILE A 209 -5.31 -8.99 -12.12
CA ILE A 209 -4.16 -9.05 -11.25
C ILE A 209 -3.30 -10.23 -11.68
N THR A 210 -2.04 -9.94 -11.98
CA THR A 210 -1.03 -10.92 -12.41
C THR A 210 -0.08 -11.28 -11.26
N HIS A 211 0.13 -10.37 -10.31
CA HIS A 211 1.04 -10.55 -9.19
C HIS A 211 0.30 -10.36 -7.87
N LEU A 212 0.17 -11.41 -7.07
CA LEU A 212 -0.47 -11.37 -5.76
C LEU A 212 0.56 -11.64 -4.66
N HIS A 213 0.66 -10.74 -3.68
CA HIS A 213 1.48 -10.93 -2.49
C HIS A 213 0.56 -11.01 -1.26
N LEU A 214 0.62 -12.12 -0.53
CA LEU A 214 -0.20 -12.37 0.64
C LEU A 214 0.68 -12.53 1.88
N ARG A 215 0.29 -11.86 2.95
CA ARG A 215 0.81 -12.09 4.30
C ARG A 215 -0.16 -13.00 5.05
N LEU A 216 0.18 -14.28 5.15
CA LEU A 216 -0.76 -15.31 5.63
C LEU A 216 -1.21 -15.10 7.08
N GLY A 217 -0.36 -14.53 7.94
CA GLY A 217 -0.76 -14.17 9.32
C GLY A 217 -1.84 -13.09 9.42
N ALA A 218 -2.12 -12.35 8.35
CA ALA A 218 -3.08 -11.23 8.35
C ALA A 218 -4.38 -11.53 7.61
N VAL A 219 -4.54 -12.71 6.99
CA VAL A 219 -5.66 -13.02 6.09
C VAL A 219 -6.24 -14.40 6.38
N LYS A 220 -7.56 -14.56 6.26
CA LYS A 220 -8.21 -15.87 6.44
C LYS A 220 -8.02 -16.74 5.20
N ILE A 221 -7.86 -18.04 5.42
CA ILE A 221 -7.63 -19.02 4.34
C ILE A 221 -8.84 -19.11 3.38
N THR A 222 -10.06 -18.96 3.91
CA THR A 222 -11.29 -18.95 3.11
C THR A 222 -11.35 -17.77 2.14
N ASP A 223 -10.88 -16.60 2.59
CA ASP A 223 -10.89 -15.37 1.79
C ASP A 223 -9.81 -15.42 0.69
N ILE A 224 -8.60 -15.91 0.99
CA ILE A 224 -7.56 -16.11 -0.04
C ILE A 224 -7.97 -17.16 -1.07
N THR A 225 -8.66 -18.23 -0.65
CA THR A 225 -9.14 -19.26 -1.56
C THR A 225 -10.17 -18.67 -2.51
N THR A 226 -11.14 -17.93 -1.99
CA THR A 226 -12.15 -17.26 -2.81
C THR A 226 -11.51 -16.22 -3.75
N LEU A 227 -10.54 -15.43 -3.27
CA LEU A 227 -9.80 -14.48 -4.08
C LEU A 227 -9.06 -15.17 -5.23
N SER A 228 -8.42 -16.32 -4.96
CA SER A 228 -7.71 -17.09 -5.99
C SER A 228 -8.64 -17.61 -7.07
N ALA A 229 -9.85 -18.04 -6.71
CA ALA A 229 -10.87 -18.45 -7.67
C ALA A 229 -11.34 -17.29 -8.57
N LEU A 230 -11.47 -16.08 -8.00
CA LEU A 230 -11.83 -14.87 -8.75
C LEU A 230 -10.72 -14.41 -9.71
N LEU A 231 -9.45 -14.61 -9.32
CA LEU A 231 -8.27 -14.18 -10.09
C LEU A 231 -7.67 -15.30 -10.97
N LYS A 232 -8.28 -16.49 -10.99
CA LYS A 232 -7.70 -17.72 -11.57
C LYS A 232 -7.18 -17.56 -13.00
N HIS A 233 -7.84 -16.73 -13.81
CA HIS A 233 -7.49 -16.56 -15.22
C HIS A 233 -6.40 -15.50 -15.48
N SER A 234 -6.12 -14.62 -14.51
CA SER A 234 -5.15 -13.54 -14.68
C SER A 234 -3.87 -13.74 -13.89
N LEU A 235 -3.92 -14.51 -12.80
CA LEU A 235 -2.82 -14.63 -11.86
C LEU A 235 -1.65 -15.42 -12.45
N ARG A 236 -0.43 -14.87 -12.36
CA ARG A 236 0.81 -15.46 -12.90
C ARG A 236 1.87 -15.67 -11.83
N VAL A 237 1.94 -14.79 -10.84
CA VAL A 237 2.92 -14.87 -9.75
C VAL A 237 2.22 -14.70 -8.40
N VAL A 238 2.53 -15.60 -7.49
CA VAL A 238 2.08 -15.52 -6.09
C VAL A 238 3.28 -15.44 -5.17
N THR A 239 3.20 -14.59 -4.14
CA THR A 239 4.15 -14.57 -3.03
C THR A 239 3.43 -14.77 -1.71
N LEU A 240 3.81 -15.80 -0.95
CA LEU A 240 3.25 -16.13 0.36
C LEU A 240 4.28 -15.86 1.46
N CYS A 241 3.97 -14.91 2.34
CA CYS A 241 4.85 -14.49 3.42
C CYS A 241 4.23 -14.72 4.80
N ASP A 242 5.11 -14.82 5.80
CA ASP A 242 4.78 -14.70 7.23
C ASP A 242 3.93 -15.85 7.81
N LEU A 243 4.28 -17.09 7.44
CA LEU A 243 3.71 -18.31 8.03
C LEU A 243 4.05 -18.50 9.52
N ARG A 244 5.10 -17.82 10.01
CA ARG A 244 5.66 -18.04 11.35
C ARG A 244 4.78 -17.51 12.49
N VAL A 245 3.75 -16.73 12.17
CA VAL A 245 2.78 -16.18 13.14
C VAL A 245 1.62 -17.16 13.39
N LEU A 246 1.50 -18.21 12.58
CA LEU A 246 0.41 -19.18 12.67
C LEU A 246 0.90 -20.44 13.41
N GLU A 247 0.94 -20.40 14.75
CA GLU A 247 1.06 -21.63 15.53
C GLU A 247 -0.10 -22.58 15.16
N GLY A 248 0.21 -23.84 14.84
CA GLY A 248 -0.81 -24.81 14.43
C GLY A 248 -1.34 -24.66 12.99
N PHE A 249 -0.66 -23.89 12.13
CA PHE A 249 -1.02 -23.82 10.71
C PHE A 249 -0.97 -25.19 10.04
N GLU A 250 -2.08 -25.61 9.45
CA GLU A 250 -2.15 -26.81 8.61
C GLU A 250 -1.93 -26.40 7.14
N PRO A 251 -0.78 -26.76 6.53
CA PRO A 251 -0.47 -26.35 5.16
C PRO A 251 -1.50 -26.83 4.15
N GLN A 252 -2.12 -27.99 4.42
CA GLN A 252 -3.14 -28.62 3.56
C GLN A 252 -4.35 -27.70 3.31
N LEU A 253 -4.61 -26.73 4.18
CA LEU A 253 -5.65 -25.74 3.97
C LEU A 253 -5.38 -24.81 2.77
N LEU A 254 -4.14 -24.73 2.27
CA LEU A 254 -3.79 -24.00 1.05
C LEU A 254 -4.05 -24.81 -0.24
N LEU A 255 -4.38 -26.10 -0.15
CA LEU A 255 -4.58 -26.93 -1.35
C LEU A 255 -5.64 -26.33 -2.30
N PRO A 256 -6.83 -25.91 -1.84
CA PRO A 256 -7.83 -25.30 -2.73
C PRO A 256 -7.34 -24.00 -3.40
N PHE A 257 -6.50 -23.22 -2.70
CA PHE A 257 -5.87 -22.02 -3.27
C PHE A 257 -4.96 -22.39 -4.44
N TYR A 258 -4.11 -23.42 -4.28
CA TYR A 258 -3.23 -23.87 -5.34
C TYR A 258 -3.99 -24.49 -6.52
N GLU A 259 -5.03 -25.26 -6.25
CA GLU A 259 -5.88 -25.85 -7.29
C GLU A 259 -6.51 -24.79 -8.20
N ASN A 260 -6.96 -23.67 -7.63
CA ASN A 260 -7.54 -22.57 -8.40
C ASN A 260 -6.57 -21.93 -9.38
N ILE A 261 -5.27 -21.90 -9.07
CA ILE A 261 -4.26 -21.14 -9.82
C ILE A 261 -3.31 -22.03 -10.63
N ARG A 262 -3.43 -23.37 -10.50
CA ARG A 262 -2.49 -24.35 -11.07
C ARG A 262 -2.26 -24.22 -12.57
N GLU A 263 -3.27 -23.77 -13.32
CA GLU A 263 -3.23 -23.73 -14.79
C GLU A 263 -2.59 -22.44 -15.34
N THR A 264 -2.49 -21.40 -14.52
CA THR A 264 -2.05 -20.05 -14.93
C THR A 264 -0.78 -19.58 -14.22
N ILE A 265 -0.42 -20.23 -13.11
CA ILE A 265 0.74 -19.84 -12.30
C ILE A 265 2.06 -20.12 -13.04
N GLU A 266 2.93 -19.11 -13.05
CA GLU A 266 4.27 -19.12 -13.63
C GLU A 266 5.36 -19.02 -12.57
N GLY A 267 5.03 -18.51 -11.37
CA GLY A 267 5.97 -18.39 -10.27
C GLY A 267 5.32 -18.36 -8.89
N ILE A 268 5.93 -19.07 -7.94
CA ILE A 268 5.53 -19.08 -6.54
C ILE A 268 6.75 -18.70 -5.69
N GLY A 269 6.65 -17.60 -4.96
CA GLY A 269 7.62 -17.19 -3.94
C GLY A 269 7.06 -17.48 -2.55
N VAL A 270 7.86 -18.11 -1.68
CA VAL A 270 7.44 -18.38 -0.30
C VAL A 270 8.51 -17.95 0.69
N SER A 271 8.08 -17.43 1.83
CA SER A 271 8.99 -17.12 2.96
C SER A 271 9.36 -18.34 3.81
N SER A 272 8.55 -19.41 3.72
CA SER A 272 8.78 -20.69 4.39
C SER A 272 8.39 -21.83 3.44
N PRO A 273 9.24 -22.85 3.24
CA PRO A 273 8.95 -24.00 2.38
C PRO A 273 7.67 -24.76 2.76
N ILE A 274 7.26 -24.70 4.03
CA ILE A 274 6.05 -25.36 4.53
C ILE A 274 4.80 -24.95 3.73
N ALA A 275 4.74 -23.71 3.21
CA ALA A 275 3.63 -23.27 2.35
C ALA A 275 3.46 -24.13 1.10
N LEU A 276 4.53 -24.76 0.60
CA LEU A 276 4.54 -25.54 -0.64
C LEU A 276 4.22 -27.01 -0.42
N GLU A 277 4.20 -27.52 0.82
CA GLU A 277 3.92 -28.93 1.11
C GLU A 277 2.68 -29.50 0.39
N PRO A 278 1.54 -28.77 0.26
CA PRO A 278 0.35 -29.31 -0.40
C PRO A 278 0.53 -29.64 -1.89
N ILE A 279 1.57 -29.11 -2.55
CA ILE A 279 1.82 -29.27 -3.99
C ILE A 279 3.14 -29.98 -4.29
N LEU A 280 3.84 -30.45 -3.26
CA LEU A 280 5.09 -31.21 -3.38
C LEU A 280 4.87 -32.74 -3.28
N ILE A 281 3.63 -33.18 -3.10
CA ILE A 281 3.23 -34.60 -2.95
C ILE A 281 2.67 -35.13 -4.27
#